data_AF-A0AAV6Z742-F1
#
_entry.id   AF-A0AAV6Z742-F1
#
_cell.length_a   1.000
_cell.length_b   1.000
_cell.length_c   1.000
_cell.angle_alpha   90.00
_cell.angle_beta   90.00
_cell.angle_gamma   90.00
#
_symmetry.space_group_name_H-M   'P 1'
#
loop_
_entity.id
_entity.type
_entity.pdbx_description
1 polymer ?
#
loop_
_entity_poly.entity_id
_entity_poly.type
_entity_poly.pdbx_seq_one_letter_code
_entity_poly.pdbx_strand_id
1 'polypeptide(L)'
;MYCNQDLDFYMSTSLSIMGLLFLFRQVREPAKYGKYFEKKKKQSGILVPAKWGWFIQELPSFLIPIVVILYNQAYDSVGSKMLLFMFCGHYFHR
;
A
#
# COMPACT_ATOMS: atom_id res chain seq x y z
N MET A 1 20.42 -3.86 6.89
CA MET A 1 19.28 -3.99 7.85
C MET A 1 19.33 -5.38 8.46
N TYR A 2 19.02 -5.56 9.76
CA TYR A 2 18.95 -6.89 10.39
C TYR A 2 17.62 -7.55 10.02
N CYS A 3 17.62 -8.84 9.68
CA CYS A 3 16.39 -9.59 9.44
C CYS A 3 15.67 -9.81 10.77
N ASN A 4 14.51 -9.18 10.96
CA ASN A 4 13.68 -9.35 12.16
C ASN A 4 12.44 -10.17 11.78
N GLN A 5 12.58 -11.49 11.91
CA GLN A 5 11.56 -12.46 11.53
C GLN A 5 10.24 -12.24 12.29
N ASP A 6 10.30 -11.84 13.56
CA ASP A 6 9.11 -11.57 14.36
C ASP A 6 8.34 -10.37 13.81
N LEU A 7 9.05 -9.29 13.47
CA LEU A 7 8.43 -8.11 12.88
C LEU A 7 7.77 -8.43 11.52
N ASP A 8 8.47 -9.16 10.66
CA ASP A 8 7.96 -9.58 9.35
C ASP A 8 6.70 -10.47 9.51
N PHE A 9 6.72 -11.37 10.48
CA PHE A 9 5.58 -12.23 10.80
C PHE A 9 4.37 -11.43 11.30
N TYR A 10 4.57 -10.49 12.23
CA TYR A 10 3.49 -9.65 12.76
C TYR A 10 2.89 -8.75 11.67
N MET A 11 3.73 -8.11 10.86
CA MET A 11 3.26 -7.23 9.78
C MET A 11 2.47 -8.00 8.73
N SER A 12 2.98 -9.14 8.24
CA SER A 12 2.30 -9.97 7.26
C SER A 12 0.99 -10.56 7.78
N THR A 13 0.97 -11.01 9.04
CA THR A 13 -0.25 -11.51 9.71
C THR A 13 -1.27 -10.39 9.88
N SER A 14 -0.84 -9.20 10.32
CA SER A 14 -1.74 -8.06 10.49
C SER A 14 -2.39 -7.63 9.17
N LEU A 15 -1.62 -7.62 8.07
CA LEU A 15 -2.13 -7.29 6.73
C LEU A 15 -3.18 -8.31 6.26
N SER A 16 -2.93 -9.60 6.54
CA SER A 16 -3.83 -10.69 6.19
C SER A 16 -5.16 -10.59 6.96
N ILE A 17 -5.09 -10.36 8.27
CA ILE A 17 -6.28 -10.18 9.13
C ILE A 17 -7.05 -8.93 8.70
N MET A 18 -6.37 -7.79 8.50
CA MET A 18 -7.00 -6.55 8.06
C MET A 18 -7.68 -6.72 6.70
N GLY A 19 -7.05 -7.43 5.76
CA GLY A 19 -7.63 -7.75 4.46
C GLY A 19 -8.94 -8.54 4.57
N LEU A 20 -8.98 -9.56 5.43
CA LEU A 20 -10.20 -10.33 5.70
C LEU A 20 -11.30 -9.48 6.33
N LEU A 21 -10.96 -8.69 7.35
CA LEU A 21 -11.92 -7.77 7.99
C LEU A 21 -12.48 -6.75 7.00
N PHE A 22 -11.61 -6.21 6.15
CA PHE A 22 -12.00 -5.26 5.11
C PHE A 22 -12.89 -5.90 4.05
N LEU A 23 -12.64 -7.16 3.67
CA LEU A 23 -13.49 -7.93 2.78
C LEU A 23 -14.90 -8.09 3.36
N PHE A 24 -15.02 -8.54 4.61
CA PHE A 24 -16.32 -8.66 5.28
C PHE A 24 -17.06 -7.33 5.38
N ARG A 25 -16.32 -6.24 5.65
CA ARG A 25 -16.89 -4.89 5.67
C ARG A 25 -17.35 -4.47 4.27
N GLN A 26 -16.57 -4.73 3.23
CA GLN A 26 -16.84 -4.29 1.87
C GLN A 26 -18.04 -4.99 1.23
N VAL A 27 -18.34 -6.23 1.63
CA VAL A 27 -19.58 -6.92 1.25
C VAL A 27 -20.82 -6.17 1.73
N ARG A 28 -20.74 -5.47 2.88
CA ARG A 28 -21.86 -4.71 3.46
C ARG A 28 -21.85 -3.25 3.02
N GLU A 29 -20.69 -2.62 3.01
CA GLU A 29 -20.52 -1.19 2.73
C GLU A 29 -19.35 -0.95 1.79
N PRO A 30 -19.60 -0.45 0.56
CA PRO A 30 -18.52 -0.14 -0.36
C PRO A 30 -17.65 0.99 0.20
N ALA A 31 -16.37 0.98 -0.17
CA ALA A 31 -15.46 2.07 0.15
C ALA A 31 -15.98 3.39 -0.46
N LYS A 32 -16.07 4.44 0.37
CA LYS A 32 -16.71 5.72 0.05
C LYS A 32 -15.82 6.61 -0.80
N TYR A 33 -15.41 6.14 -1.97
CA TYR A 33 -14.68 6.91 -2.97
C TYR A 33 -15.27 6.65 -4.37
N GLY A 34 -14.96 7.52 -5.34
CA GLY A 34 -15.41 7.36 -6.72
C GLY A 34 -16.94 7.30 -6.84
N LYS A 35 -17.46 6.27 -7.52
CA LYS A 35 -18.90 6.11 -7.78
C LYS A 35 -19.75 5.88 -6.52
N TYR A 36 -19.15 5.38 -5.44
CA TYR A 36 -19.82 5.11 -4.17
C TYR A 36 -19.76 6.32 -3.21
N PHE A 37 -19.27 7.45 -3.71
CA PHE A 37 -19.25 8.70 -2.95
C PHE A 37 -20.63 9.39 -3.00
N GLU A 38 -21.40 9.26 -1.93
CA GLU A 38 -22.67 9.98 -1.79
C GLU A 38 -22.43 11.44 -1.35
N LYS A 39 -22.56 12.39 -2.30
CA LYS A 39 -22.43 13.84 -2.06
C LYS A 39 -23.47 14.40 -1.08
N LYS A 40 -24.62 13.72 -0.93
CA LYS A 40 -25.79 14.20 -0.16
C LYS A 40 -25.80 13.75 1.31
N LYS A 41 -25.01 12.74 1.69
CA LYS A 41 -24.88 12.34 3.10
C LYS A 41 -23.84 13.21 3.80
N LYS A 42 -24.13 13.59 5.04
CA LYS A 42 -23.19 14.28 5.93
C LYS A 42 -21.97 13.38 6.13
N GLN A 43 -20.89 13.66 5.42
CA GLN A 43 -19.66 12.89 5.54
C GLN A 43 -18.87 13.40 6.75
N SER A 44 -18.50 12.48 7.63
CA SER A 44 -17.57 12.74 8.72
C SER A 44 -16.14 12.66 8.16
N GLY A 45 -15.58 13.76 7.67
CA GLY A 45 -14.19 13.77 7.18
C GLY A 45 -13.77 15.03 6.44
N ILE A 46 -12.46 15.21 6.32
CA ILE A 46 -11.82 16.23 5.48
C ILE A 46 -11.68 15.66 4.07
N LEU A 47 -12.19 16.39 3.08
CA LEU A 47 -12.06 16.04 1.67
C LEU A 47 -10.77 16.65 1.11
N VAL A 48 -9.97 15.82 0.46
CA VAL A 48 -8.76 16.27 -0.25
C VAL A 48 -8.99 16.18 -1.76
N PRO A 49 -8.31 17.02 -2.57
CA PRO A 49 -8.36 16.88 -4.02
C PRO A 49 -7.88 15.48 -4.43
N ALA A 50 -8.64 14.80 -5.29
CA ALA A 50 -8.40 13.40 -5.64
C ALA A 50 -6.96 13.14 -6.15
N LYS A 51 -6.39 14.07 -6.93
CA LYS A 51 -5.01 13.97 -7.43
C LYS A 51 -4.00 13.85 -6.27
N TRP A 52 -4.12 14.72 -5.27
CA TRP A 52 -3.23 14.71 -4.10
C TRP A 52 -3.51 13.53 -3.18
N GLY A 53 -4.77 13.13 -3.02
CA GLY A 53 -5.14 11.94 -2.25
C GLY A 53 -4.48 10.68 -2.81
N TRP A 54 -4.62 10.43 -4.11
CA TRP A 54 -3.99 9.27 -4.76
C TRP A 54 -2.46 9.36 -4.73
N PHE A 55 -1.89 10.53 -5.07
CA PHE A 55 -0.43 10.70 -5.07
C PHE A 55 0.18 10.41 -3.70
N ILE A 56 -0.33 11.06 -2.64
CA ILE A 56 0.21 10.87 -1.28
C ILE A 56 -0.02 9.45 -0.76
N GLN A 57 -1.14 8.83 -1.13
CA GLN A 57 -1.47 7.47 -0.70
C GLN A 57 -0.55 6.40 -1.34
N GLU A 58 -0.23 6.53 -2.63
CA GLU A 58 0.53 5.51 -3.37
C GLU A 58 2.06 5.75 -3.28
N LEU A 59 2.51 6.98 -3.02
CA LEU A 59 3.92 7.37 -2.95
C LEU A 59 4.78 6.52 -1.97
N PRO A 60 4.34 6.14 -0.75
CA PRO A 60 5.15 5.33 0.16
C PRO A 60 5.49 3.96 -0.44
N SER A 61 4.56 3.36 -1.18
CA SER A 61 4.77 2.08 -1.86
C SER A 61 5.83 2.17 -2.96
N PHE A 62 6.10 3.35 -3.51
CA PHE A 62 7.19 3.57 -4.46
C PHE A 62 8.51 3.91 -3.76
N LEU A 63 8.49 4.86 -2.82
CA LEU A 63 9.71 5.38 -2.19
C LEU A 63 10.37 4.38 -1.25
N ILE A 64 9.60 3.64 -0.46
CA ILE A 64 10.15 2.71 0.53
C ILE A 64 11.01 1.63 -0.15
N PRO A 65 10.55 0.92 -1.20
CA PRO A 65 11.39 -0.02 -1.93
C PRO A 65 12.64 0.60 -2.54
N ILE A 66 12.58 1.84 -3.03
CA ILE A 66 13.75 2.53 -3.60
C ILE A 66 14.79 2.78 -2.52
N VAL A 67 14.39 3.30 -1.37
CA VAL A 67 15.27 3.46 -0.20
C VAL A 67 15.88 2.11 0.16
N VAL A 68 15.07 1.06 0.24
CA VAL A 68 15.53 -0.29 0.54
C VAL A 68 16.58 -0.78 -0.47
N ILE A 69 16.41 -0.54 -1.77
CA ILE A 69 17.40 -0.86 -2.83
C ILE A 69 18.68 -0.05 -2.65
N LEU A 70 18.59 1.25 -2.38
CA LEU A 70 19.75 2.14 -2.26
C LEU A 70 20.60 1.84 -1.02
N TYR A 71 19.98 1.41 0.08
CA TYR A 71 20.65 1.21 1.37
C TYR A 71 20.97 -0.25 1.72
N ASN A 72 20.44 -1.25 1.00
CA ASN A 72 20.83 -2.66 1.20
C ASN A 72 21.63 -3.19 0.02
N GLN A 73 22.87 -3.60 0.30
CA GLN A 73 23.75 -4.31 -0.63
C GLN A 73 23.44 -5.82 -0.72
N ALA A 74 22.49 -6.34 0.07
CA ALA A 74 22.27 -7.78 0.24
C ALA A 74 21.31 -8.44 -0.79
N TYR A 75 20.86 -7.71 -1.82
CA TYR A 75 20.04 -8.26 -2.89
C TYR A 75 20.92 -8.90 -3.97
N ASP A 76 21.65 -9.97 -3.65
CA ASP A 76 22.58 -10.58 -4.62
C ASP A 76 21.89 -11.44 -5.67
N SER A 77 20.67 -11.91 -5.41
CA SER A 77 19.93 -12.73 -6.38
C SER A 77 19.28 -11.87 -7.48
N VAL A 78 19.41 -12.32 -8.73
CA VAL A 78 18.75 -11.71 -9.90
C VAL A 78 17.23 -11.68 -9.73
N GLY A 79 16.66 -12.73 -9.13
CA GLY A 79 15.22 -12.83 -8.88
C GLY A 79 14.69 -11.73 -7.96
N SER A 80 15.40 -11.45 -6.85
CA SER A 80 15.02 -10.38 -5.92
C SER A 80 15.04 -9.01 -6.59
N LYS A 81 16.04 -8.74 -7.44
CA LYS A 81 16.13 -7.48 -8.21
C LYS A 81 14.98 -7.33 -9.20
N MET A 82 14.63 -8.40 -9.90
CA MET A 82 13.53 -8.39 -10.87
C MET A 82 12.18 -8.13 -10.19
N LEU A 83 11.89 -8.80 -9.07
CA LEU A 83 10.65 -8.59 -8.32
C LEU A 83 10.54 -7.16 -7.80
N LEU A 84 11.64 -6.62 -7.25
CA LEU A 84 11.69 -5.22 -6.80
C LEU A 84 11.51 -4.24 -7.95
N PHE A 85 12.12 -4.49 -9.10
CA PHE A 85 11.95 -3.65 -10.29
C PHE A 85 10.51 -3.66 -10.79
N MET A 86 9.87 -4.83 -10.89
CA MET A 86 8.46 -4.94 -11.28
C MET A 86 7.55 -4.20 -10.30
N PHE A 87 7.82 -4.32 -8.99
CA PHE A 87 7.06 -3.62 -7.96
C PHE A 87 7.22 -2.09 -8.08
N CYS A 88 8.45 -1.60 -8.21
CA CYS A 88 8.72 -0.17 -8.39
C CYS A 88 8.11 0.36 -9.69
N GLY A 89 8.22 -0.37 -10.80
CA GLY A 89 7.64 0.01 -12.08
C GLY A 89 6.11 0.11 -12.03
N HIS A 90 5.46 -0.82 -11.33
CA HIS A 90 4.02 -0.76 -11.08
C HIS A 90 3.62 0.50 -10.30
N TYR A 91 4.30 0.79 -9.18
CA TYR A 91 3.99 1.97 -8.35
C TYR A 91 4.49 3.31 -8.93
N PHE A 92 5.37 3.29 -9.93
CA PHE A 92 5.75 4.50 -10.66
C PHE A 92 4.63 4.97 -11.61
N HIS A 93 3.90 4.03 -12.21
CA HIS A 93 2.79 4.35 -13.11
C HIS A 93 1.46 4.58 -12.35
N ARG A 94 1.32 3.97 -11.17
CA ARG A 94 0.14 4.05 -10.30
C ARG A 94 -0.08 5.46 -9.74
#